data_AF-E0TFE2-F1
#
_entry.id   AF-E0TFE2-F1
#
_cell.length_a   1.000
_cell.length_b   1.000
_cell.length_c   1.000
_cell.angle_alpha   90.00
_cell.angle_beta   90.00
_cell.angle_gamma   90.00
#
_symmetry.space_group_name_H-M   'P 1'
#
loop_
_entity.id
_entity.type
_entity.pdbx_description
1 polymer ?
#
loop_
_entity_poly.entity_id
_entity_poly.type
_entity_poly.pdbx_seq_one_letter_code
_entity_poly.pdbx_strand_id
1 'polypeptide(L)'
;MYNSPIDAMNGSPWPAPGPRERDFTPIALAGISDPLNAYPHSMYWFKNHLYVGTTRANMCALSVSKVKTNIVNWPVKCPENLYDLDMRAQMHRWSGPTGGWEEIGRAPIITGRDGSRVPREIGYRGMAVFQGKSDPEPCLYASTYASARGYGCNILRTVDGYEFNPIPMPKEFGDFVLTLRLLIPFKGKLFTSPTGRSGDPNASNFAAIFSTDDPVKGDWKLCNEPGFGRGSGNLTVFEMLPFGNHLYAGTANLSGYELWRTDAEGEPPYKWERVIEKGAYRGKENQGVASLSVFRNALFVGSGIQHGGIDVPNKTGPAGPELVRVNEDGSWDLIVGMERETPTGEKIKPLSGYGPGFGSFFNGYFWRQGVHNGWLYLGTFNWSLMMSYSSKENWPELFKKFYGHMGHRAIKDQLGGAELYRTCDGENWLPVTTNGFGNPYNYGIRAIHSTPFGICIGTVNPFATEVADIDDNGNLLGYNHNPRGGFELWMADNPSPDRSPLT
;
A
#
# COMPACT_ATOMS: atom_id res chain seq x y z
N MET A 1 8.63 25.42 -0.57
CA MET A 1 9.15 26.29 -1.64
C MET A 1 9.07 25.50 -2.93
N TYR A 2 8.12 25.86 -3.79
CA TYR A 2 7.88 25.19 -5.07
C TYR A 2 8.77 25.85 -6.12
N ASN A 3 9.83 25.16 -6.55
CA ASN A 3 10.52 25.55 -7.77
C ASN A 3 9.66 25.11 -8.96
N SER A 4 9.21 26.10 -9.74
CA SER A 4 8.66 25.92 -11.07
C SER A 4 9.61 25.09 -11.94
N PRO A 5 9.16 24.09 -12.72
CA PRO A 5 10.06 23.25 -13.52
C PRO A 5 10.51 23.89 -14.85
N ILE A 6 10.38 25.20 -15.04
CA ILE A 6 10.58 25.82 -16.35
C ILE A 6 12.03 26.29 -16.60
N ASP A 7 12.87 26.47 -15.57
CA ASP A 7 14.20 27.09 -15.75
C ASP A 7 15.38 26.11 -15.81
N ALA A 8 15.24 25.02 -16.58
CA ALA A 8 16.38 24.20 -17.00
C ALA A 8 16.15 23.50 -18.35
N MET A 9 15.76 24.24 -19.39
CA MET A 9 15.84 23.75 -20.77
C MET A 9 17.29 23.84 -21.30
N ASN A 10 18.16 22.97 -20.79
CA ASN A 10 19.40 22.62 -21.48
C ASN A 10 19.15 21.41 -22.38
N GLY A 11 18.68 21.65 -23.61
CA GLY A 11 18.86 20.80 -24.81
C GLY A 11 18.45 19.33 -24.80
N SER A 12 17.97 18.77 -23.69
CA SER A 12 17.59 17.37 -23.57
C SER A 12 16.08 17.21 -23.84
N PRO A 13 15.65 16.16 -24.57
CA PRO A 13 14.23 15.92 -24.81
C PRO A 13 13.51 15.78 -23.46
N TRP A 14 12.50 16.63 -23.26
CA TRP A 14 11.62 16.56 -22.10
C TRP A 14 10.34 15.78 -22.46
N PRO A 15 9.85 14.92 -21.56
CA PRO A 15 10.49 14.52 -20.30
C PRO A 15 11.69 13.61 -20.54
N ALA A 16 12.69 13.69 -19.65
CA ALA A 16 13.79 12.73 -19.64
C ALA A 16 13.22 11.30 -19.57
N PRO A 17 13.78 10.33 -20.31
CA PRO A 17 13.29 8.96 -20.28
C PRO A 17 13.30 8.43 -18.85
N GLY A 18 12.14 7.96 -18.36
CA GLY A 18 12.12 7.31 -17.05
C GLY A 18 12.90 5.98 -17.05
N PRO A 19 13.18 5.40 -15.88
CA PRO A 19 13.68 4.02 -15.71
C PRO A 19 12.73 2.90 -16.18
N ARG A 20 13.21 2.03 -17.08
CA ARG A 20 12.56 0.75 -17.46
C ARG A 20 13.02 -0.35 -16.51
N GLU A 21 12.42 -1.54 -16.55
CA GLU A 21 12.80 -2.67 -15.68
C GLU A 21 14.32 -2.94 -15.66
N ARG A 22 14.98 -2.92 -16.82
CA ARG A 22 16.44 -3.15 -16.92
C ARG A 22 17.31 -2.11 -16.19
N ASP A 23 16.74 -0.95 -15.87
CA ASP A 23 17.42 0.14 -15.18
C ASP A 23 17.28 0.00 -13.65
N PHE A 24 16.44 -0.94 -13.17
CA PHE A 24 16.32 -1.27 -11.75
C PHE A 24 17.30 -2.37 -11.34
N THR A 25 18.00 -2.13 -10.23
CA THR A 25 18.89 -3.12 -9.61
C THR A 25 18.37 -3.46 -8.20
N PRO A 26 18.50 -4.72 -7.77
CA PRO A 26 18.06 -5.10 -6.43
C PRO A 26 19.04 -4.53 -5.40
N ILE A 27 18.51 -3.75 -4.44
CA ILE A 27 19.26 -3.25 -3.28
C ILE A 27 18.98 -4.06 -2.01
N ALA A 28 17.91 -4.87 -2.00
CA ALA A 28 17.67 -5.90 -0.99
C ALA A 28 16.87 -7.05 -1.60
N LEU A 29 17.22 -8.28 -1.22
CA LEU A 29 16.51 -9.51 -1.60
C LEU A 29 16.12 -10.31 -0.36
N ALA A 30 15.17 -11.22 -0.53
CA ALA A 30 14.73 -12.16 0.49
C ALA A 30 14.44 -11.51 1.85
N GLY A 31 13.74 -10.37 1.85
CA GLY A 31 13.37 -9.64 3.06
C GLY A 31 14.54 -9.02 3.82
N ILE A 32 15.57 -8.52 3.12
CA ILE A 32 16.85 -8.07 3.73
C ILE A 32 17.53 -9.24 4.44
N SER A 33 17.65 -10.38 3.74
CA SER A 33 18.19 -11.65 4.27
C SER A 33 17.38 -12.28 5.41
N ASP A 34 16.17 -11.80 5.68
CA ASP A 34 15.21 -12.38 6.61
C ASP A 34 13.88 -12.64 5.88
N PRO A 35 13.65 -13.87 5.38
CA PRO A 35 12.53 -14.17 4.50
C PRO A 35 11.16 -14.06 5.17
N LEU A 36 11.09 -13.95 6.50
CA LEU A 36 9.81 -13.66 7.19
C LEU A 36 9.35 -12.22 6.96
N ASN A 37 10.23 -11.31 6.55
CA ASN A 37 9.88 -9.96 6.15
C ASN A 37 9.12 -9.99 4.82
N ALA A 38 7.80 -10.14 4.90
CA ALA A 38 6.93 -10.29 3.74
C ALA A 38 6.60 -8.96 3.04
N TYR A 39 6.51 -7.87 3.81
CA TYR A 39 6.14 -6.54 3.32
C TYR A 39 7.18 -5.48 3.71
N PRO A 40 7.62 -4.61 2.80
CA PRO A 40 8.26 -3.33 3.11
C PRO A 40 7.13 -2.30 3.28
N HIS A 41 6.33 -2.47 4.33
CA HIS A 41 4.99 -1.88 4.43
C HIS A 41 5.01 -0.35 4.51
N SER A 42 6.11 0.21 5.02
CA SER A 42 6.40 1.64 5.00
C SER A 42 7.83 1.91 4.55
N MET A 43 8.03 3.04 3.88
CA MET A 43 9.31 3.47 3.36
C MET A 43 9.36 5.00 3.38
N TYR A 44 10.43 5.57 3.94
CA TYR A 44 10.59 7.04 4.01
C TYR A 44 12.05 7.47 4.04
N TRP A 45 12.37 8.61 3.43
CA TRP A 45 13.70 9.20 3.48
C TRP A 45 13.84 10.17 4.65
N PHE A 46 14.77 9.94 5.56
CA PHE A 46 15.00 10.77 6.74
C PHE A 46 16.48 10.81 7.09
N LYS A 47 17.02 11.99 7.45
CA LYS A 47 18.43 12.19 7.85
C LYS A 47 19.44 11.38 7.00
N ASN A 48 19.34 11.49 5.68
CA ASN A 48 20.21 10.84 4.68
C ASN A 48 20.14 9.30 4.62
N HIS A 49 19.05 8.70 5.10
CA HIS A 49 18.83 7.25 5.03
C HIS A 49 17.42 6.94 4.54
N LEU A 50 17.28 5.82 3.84
CA LEU A 50 15.98 5.24 3.50
C LEU A 50 15.57 4.29 4.61
N TYR A 51 14.52 4.64 5.36
CA TYR A 51 13.94 3.77 6.39
C TYR A 51 12.92 2.84 5.76
N VAL A 52 12.91 1.58 6.18
CA VAL A 52 11.96 0.55 5.77
C VAL A 52 11.40 -0.15 6.99
N GLY A 53 10.09 -0.03 7.16
CA GLY A 53 9.34 -0.72 8.19
C GLY A 53 8.72 -2.01 7.68
N THR A 54 8.98 -3.14 8.34
CA THR A 54 8.52 -4.45 7.84
C THR A 54 7.13 -4.84 8.36
N THR A 55 6.47 -5.78 7.70
CA THR A 55 5.44 -6.64 8.31
C THR A 55 5.79 -8.08 8.01
N ARG A 56 5.64 -8.96 9.01
CA ARG A 56 6.27 -10.28 8.99
C ARG A 56 5.27 -11.43 9.02
N ALA A 57 5.64 -12.52 8.36
CA ALA A 57 4.95 -13.82 8.39
C ALA A 57 3.43 -13.76 8.12
N ASN A 58 2.97 -12.82 7.29
CA ASN A 58 1.55 -12.54 7.08
C ASN A 58 0.74 -13.77 6.62
N MET A 59 1.31 -14.62 5.77
CA MET A 59 0.62 -15.83 5.33
C MET A 59 0.46 -16.83 6.49
N CYS A 60 1.43 -16.99 7.38
CA CYS A 60 1.22 -17.81 8.58
C CYS A 60 0.28 -17.17 9.59
N ALA A 61 0.29 -15.84 9.73
CA ALA A 61 -0.71 -15.15 10.54
C ALA A 61 -2.14 -15.37 9.99
N LEU A 62 -2.30 -15.43 8.66
CA LEU A 62 -3.59 -15.69 8.01
C LEU A 62 -4.08 -17.13 8.23
N SER A 63 -3.18 -18.13 8.30
CA SER A 63 -3.54 -19.55 8.43
C SER A 63 -4.28 -19.88 9.72
N VAL A 64 -3.96 -19.17 10.81
CA VAL A 64 -4.60 -19.32 12.12
C VAL A 64 -5.65 -18.24 12.39
N SER A 65 -5.94 -17.39 11.41
CA SER A 65 -6.93 -16.32 11.54
C SER A 65 -8.36 -16.86 11.43
N LYS A 66 -9.34 -16.07 11.89
CA LYS A 66 -10.77 -16.38 11.72
C LYS A 66 -11.32 -15.98 10.35
N VAL A 67 -10.48 -15.43 9.46
CA VAL A 67 -10.91 -14.99 8.14
C VAL A 67 -11.23 -16.22 7.30
N LYS A 68 -12.44 -16.28 6.73
CA LYS A 68 -12.82 -17.36 5.82
C LYS A 68 -12.00 -17.22 4.54
N THR A 69 -11.28 -18.27 4.17
CA THR A 69 -10.54 -18.35 2.91
C THR A 69 -11.06 -19.54 2.11
N ASN A 70 -10.84 -19.51 0.78
CA ASN A 70 -11.09 -20.66 -0.10
C ASN A 70 -9.80 -21.46 -0.34
N ILE A 71 -8.76 -21.27 0.46
CA ILE A 71 -7.47 -21.93 0.30
C ILE A 71 -7.60 -23.38 0.76
N VAL A 72 -7.28 -24.32 -0.13
CA VAL A 72 -7.29 -25.77 0.17
C VAL A 72 -5.88 -26.33 0.38
N ASN A 73 -4.89 -25.78 -0.35
CA ASN A 73 -3.48 -26.08 -0.15
C ASN A 73 -2.81 -24.83 0.40
N TRP A 74 -2.36 -24.85 1.65
CA TRP A 74 -1.78 -23.65 2.23
C TRP A 74 -0.51 -23.23 1.46
N PRO A 75 -0.34 -21.96 1.04
CA PRO A 75 0.71 -21.60 0.09
C PRO A 75 2.13 -21.72 0.62
N VAL A 76 2.31 -21.67 1.94
CA VAL A 76 3.61 -21.71 2.61
C VAL A 76 3.60 -22.72 3.74
N LYS A 77 4.75 -23.23 4.13
CA LYS A 77 4.82 -24.08 5.32
C LYS A 77 4.76 -23.19 6.56
N CYS A 78 3.78 -23.44 7.42
CA CYS A 78 3.65 -22.75 8.71
C CYS A 78 3.89 -23.72 9.86
N PRO A 79 4.47 -23.25 10.98
CA PRO A 79 4.56 -24.06 12.18
C PRO A 79 3.16 -24.33 12.75
N GLU A 80 3.04 -25.38 13.56
CA GLU A 80 1.80 -25.70 14.28
C GLU A 80 1.41 -24.55 15.22
N ASN A 81 2.39 -23.95 15.88
CA ASN A 81 2.22 -22.77 16.70
C ASN A 81 2.81 -21.54 16.01
N LEU A 82 1.94 -20.59 15.65
CA LEU A 82 2.34 -19.32 15.01
C LEU A 82 3.45 -18.59 15.79
N TYR A 83 3.42 -18.67 17.12
CA TYR A 83 4.36 -17.96 17.99
C TYR A 83 5.77 -18.56 18.03
N ASP A 84 5.99 -19.68 17.34
CA ASP A 84 7.34 -20.21 17.09
C ASP A 84 8.09 -19.36 16.05
N LEU A 85 7.38 -18.52 15.28
CA LEU A 85 7.98 -17.52 14.39
C LEU A 85 8.27 -16.23 15.15
N ASP A 86 9.41 -15.62 14.85
CA ASP A 86 9.68 -14.24 15.27
C ASP A 86 8.88 -13.25 14.42
N MET A 87 7.66 -12.94 14.86
CA MET A 87 6.80 -11.96 14.18
C MET A 87 7.08 -10.50 14.60
N ARG A 88 8.13 -10.22 15.37
CA ARG A 88 8.45 -8.83 15.77
C ARG A 88 8.79 -8.01 14.53
N ALA A 89 8.06 -6.93 14.31
CA ALA A 89 8.34 -5.97 13.25
C ALA A 89 9.80 -5.48 13.34
N GLN A 90 10.43 -5.25 12.19
CA GLN A 90 11.78 -4.72 12.10
C GLN A 90 11.77 -3.35 11.43
N MET A 91 12.63 -2.47 11.91
CA MET A 91 12.96 -1.18 11.31
C MET A 91 14.37 -1.29 10.74
N HIS A 92 14.48 -1.09 9.43
CA HIS A 92 15.76 -1.10 8.73
C HIS A 92 16.04 0.29 8.17
N ARG A 93 17.31 0.62 7.99
CA ARG A 93 17.71 1.78 7.20
C ARG A 93 18.81 1.44 6.22
N TRP A 94 18.81 2.15 5.10
CA TRP A 94 19.82 2.04 4.06
C TRP A 94 20.57 3.35 3.87
N SER A 95 21.89 3.26 3.91
CA SER A 95 22.82 4.40 3.89
C SER A 95 23.33 4.75 2.49
N GLY A 96 22.60 4.33 1.44
CA GLY A 96 22.98 4.53 0.04
C GLY A 96 23.81 3.38 -0.54
N PRO A 97 24.20 3.48 -1.83
CA PRO A 97 24.81 2.38 -2.60
C PRO A 97 26.08 1.79 -1.98
N THR A 98 26.84 2.59 -1.22
CA THR A 98 28.09 2.17 -0.56
C THR A 98 27.93 1.81 0.91
N GLY A 99 26.78 2.15 1.53
CA GLY A 99 26.62 2.13 2.99
C GLY A 99 25.80 0.96 3.54
N GLY A 100 25.19 0.13 2.69
CA GLY A 100 24.51 -1.10 3.09
C GLY A 100 23.22 -0.90 3.92
N TRP A 101 22.69 -2.01 4.45
CA TRP A 101 21.50 -2.06 5.29
C TRP A 101 21.86 -2.33 6.76
N GLU A 102 21.10 -1.71 7.66
CA GLU A 102 21.21 -1.92 9.10
C GLU A 102 19.81 -2.09 9.72
N GLU A 103 19.63 -3.12 10.55
CA GLU A 103 18.47 -3.25 11.43
C GLU A 103 18.69 -2.37 12.67
N ILE A 104 17.95 -1.27 12.76
CA ILE A 104 18.07 -0.27 13.83
C ILE A 104 17.04 -0.46 14.94
N GLY A 105 16.04 -1.29 14.72
CA GLY A 105 15.01 -1.52 15.71
C GLY A 105 14.20 -2.78 15.45
N ARG A 106 13.83 -3.46 16.52
CA ARG A 106 12.91 -4.58 16.51
C ARG A 106 11.86 -4.39 17.58
N ALA A 107 10.60 -4.64 17.24
CA ALA A 107 9.49 -4.51 18.18
C ALA A 107 9.74 -5.34 19.46
N PRO A 108 9.46 -4.82 20.67
CA PRO A 108 9.65 -5.59 21.90
C PRO A 108 8.62 -6.72 22.02
N ILE A 109 8.95 -7.73 22.83
CA ILE A 109 7.97 -8.71 23.34
C ILE A 109 7.31 -8.13 24.57
N ILE A 110 5.98 -8.22 24.65
CA ILE A 110 5.16 -7.82 25.78
C ILE A 110 4.33 -9.01 26.29
N THR A 111 3.83 -8.89 27.51
CA THR A 111 2.76 -9.77 28.02
C THR A 111 1.43 -9.26 27.47
N GLY A 112 0.73 -10.08 26.69
CA GLY A 112 -0.58 -9.77 26.14
C GLY A 112 -1.69 -9.87 27.18
N ARG A 113 -2.91 -9.48 26.77
CA ARG A 113 -4.11 -9.46 27.62
C ARG A 113 -4.49 -10.82 28.22
N ASP A 114 -4.09 -11.91 27.57
CA ASP A 114 -4.32 -13.29 27.99
C ASP A 114 -3.10 -13.91 28.71
N GLY A 115 -2.08 -13.10 29.04
CA GLY A 115 -0.83 -13.56 29.64
C GLY A 115 0.19 -14.12 28.65
N SER A 116 -0.14 -14.23 27.36
CA SER A 116 0.78 -14.76 26.35
C SER A 116 1.92 -13.78 26.03
N ARG A 117 3.10 -14.29 25.67
CA ARG A 117 4.20 -13.46 25.18
C ARG A 117 4.00 -13.17 23.70
N VAL A 118 3.80 -11.90 23.34
CA VAL A 118 3.52 -11.49 21.96
C VAL A 118 4.38 -10.29 21.56
N PRO A 119 4.71 -10.13 20.27
CA PRO A 119 5.31 -8.89 19.80
C PRO A 119 4.34 -7.72 20.02
N ARG A 120 4.85 -6.58 20.47
CA ARG A 120 4.03 -5.36 20.60
C ARG A 120 3.54 -4.92 19.22
N GLU A 121 4.44 -4.89 18.24
CA GLU A 121 4.16 -4.66 16.83
C GLU A 121 4.55 -5.86 15.96
N ILE A 122 3.66 -6.22 15.03
CA ILE A 122 3.91 -7.16 13.94
C ILE A 122 4.18 -6.46 12.61
N GLY A 123 3.96 -5.13 12.54
CA GLY A 123 4.44 -4.33 11.42
C GLY A 123 4.50 -2.83 11.66
N TYR A 124 5.24 -2.13 10.80
CA TYR A 124 5.30 -0.67 10.70
C TYR A 124 4.71 -0.23 9.35
N ARG A 125 3.50 0.35 9.36
CA ARG A 125 2.65 0.46 8.15
C ARG A 125 2.61 1.83 7.48
N GLY A 126 3.11 2.86 8.14
CA GLY A 126 3.21 4.20 7.59
C GLY A 126 4.30 5.01 8.28
N MET A 127 4.81 6.00 7.56
CA MET A 127 5.86 6.89 8.03
C MET A 127 5.63 8.30 7.50
N ALA A 128 6.00 9.29 8.30
CA ALA A 128 6.08 10.67 7.86
C ALA A 128 7.10 11.45 8.68
N VAL A 129 7.75 12.41 8.04
CA VAL A 129 8.51 13.44 8.75
C VAL A 129 7.56 14.58 9.14
N PHE A 130 7.60 14.96 10.41
CA PHE A 130 6.82 16.07 10.94
C PHE A 130 7.61 16.75 12.07
N GLN A 131 7.33 18.02 12.31
CA GLN A 131 7.87 18.75 13.47
C GLN A 131 6.69 19.32 14.26
N GLY A 132 6.33 18.65 15.35
CA GLY A 132 5.37 19.16 16.32
C GLY A 132 5.96 20.30 17.15
N LYS A 133 5.12 21.04 17.86
CA LYS A 133 5.55 22.19 18.67
C LYS A 133 6.59 21.84 19.75
N SER A 134 6.52 20.63 20.31
CA SER A 134 7.50 20.16 21.30
C SER A 134 8.70 19.44 20.67
N ASP A 135 8.76 19.31 19.35
CA ASP A 135 9.91 18.69 18.67
C ASP A 135 11.07 19.67 18.53
N PRO A 136 12.30 19.29 18.91
CA PRO A 136 13.47 20.16 18.76
C PRO A 136 13.87 20.36 17.29
N GLU A 137 13.54 19.39 16.42
CA GLU A 137 13.83 19.38 14.99
C GLU A 137 12.83 18.45 14.28
N PRO A 138 12.75 18.44 12.94
CA PRO A 138 11.92 17.47 12.23
C PRO A 138 12.24 16.03 12.62
N CYS A 139 11.19 15.30 13.03
CA CYS A 139 11.27 13.93 13.52
C CYS A 139 10.60 12.97 12.55
N LEU A 140 11.04 11.71 12.55
CA LEU A 140 10.35 10.64 11.84
C LEU A 140 9.32 9.99 12.78
N TYR A 141 8.08 9.92 12.31
CA TYR A 141 6.98 9.24 12.96
C TYR A 141 6.64 7.97 12.17
N ALA A 142 6.37 6.87 12.88
CA ALA A 142 6.01 5.58 12.29
C ALA A 142 4.74 5.01 12.93
N SER A 143 3.74 4.65 12.12
CA SER A 143 2.49 4.04 12.57
C SER A 143 2.58 2.52 12.57
N THR A 144 1.94 1.86 13.53
CA THR A 144 2.16 0.42 13.76
C THR A 144 0.94 -0.46 13.47
N TYR A 145 1.24 -1.75 13.30
CA TYR A 145 0.29 -2.86 13.35
C TYR A 145 0.61 -3.70 14.59
N ALA A 146 -0.28 -3.68 15.56
CA ALA A 146 -0.16 -4.41 16.80
C ALA A 146 -0.64 -5.87 16.70
N SER A 147 -0.13 -6.70 17.60
CA SER A 147 -0.66 -8.05 17.82
C SER A 147 -2.10 -7.99 18.32
N ALA A 148 -2.95 -8.92 17.86
CA ALA A 148 -4.35 -9.01 18.29
C ALA A 148 -4.53 -9.26 19.80
N ARG A 149 -3.52 -9.85 20.45
CA ARG A 149 -3.49 -10.08 21.91
C ARG A 149 -2.82 -8.94 22.70
N GLY A 150 -2.26 -7.94 22.03
CA GLY A 150 -1.61 -6.77 22.63
C GLY A 150 -2.60 -5.65 22.99
N TYR A 151 -2.09 -4.42 23.17
CA TYR A 151 -2.83 -3.26 23.70
C TYR A 151 -3.02 -2.14 22.66
N GLY A 152 -3.50 -2.49 21.46
CA GLY A 152 -3.72 -1.52 20.39
C GLY A 152 -2.45 -1.06 19.65
N CYS A 153 -2.62 -0.30 18.57
CA CYS A 153 -1.52 0.27 17.80
C CYS A 153 -0.89 1.50 18.47
N ASN A 154 0.34 1.81 18.04
CA ASN A 154 1.10 2.98 18.47
C ASN A 154 1.43 3.88 17.28
N ILE A 155 1.82 5.11 17.60
CA ILE A 155 2.69 5.93 16.77
C ILE A 155 4.03 5.99 17.50
N LEU A 156 5.10 5.61 16.82
CA LEU A 156 6.47 5.73 17.31
C LEU A 156 7.10 6.99 16.73
N ARG A 157 7.97 7.63 17.50
CA ARG A 157 8.70 8.85 17.12
C ARG A 157 10.18 8.64 17.35
N THR A 158 10.99 9.11 16.42
CA THR A 158 12.45 9.22 16.57
C THR A 158 12.95 10.61 16.17
N VAL A 159 13.89 11.14 16.95
CA VAL A 159 14.61 12.38 16.64
C VAL A 159 15.88 12.06 15.88
N ASP A 160 16.65 11.10 16.38
CA ASP A 160 17.99 10.75 15.93
C ASP A 160 18.02 9.73 14.78
N GLY A 161 16.89 9.05 14.54
CA GLY A 161 16.81 7.95 13.58
C GLY A 161 17.16 6.58 14.16
N TYR A 162 17.34 6.46 15.47
CA TYR A 162 17.69 5.19 16.13
C TYR A 162 16.70 4.84 17.25
N GLU A 163 16.39 5.80 18.12
CA GLU A 163 15.48 5.55 19.24
C GLU A 163 14.03 5.86 18.84
N PHE A 164 13.21 4.80 18.74
CA PHE A 164 11.79 4.90 18.41
C PHE A 164 10.92 4.71 19.65
N ASN A 165 10.37 5.81 20.15
CA ASN A 165 9.57 5.81 21.37
C ASN A 165 8.08 6.04 21.06
N PRO A 166 7.15 5.31 21.71
CA PRO A 166 5.72 5.54 21.52
C PRO A 166 5.32 6.93 22.03
N ILE A 167 4.42 7.59 21.31
CA ILE A 167 3.78 8.85 21.72
C ILE A 167 2.33 8.60 22.15
N PRO A 168 1.68 9.53 22.87
CA PRO A 168 0.27 9.42 23.18
C PRO A 168 -0.61 9.30 21.93
N MET A 169 -1.59 8.40 21.99
CA MET A 169 -2.56 8.14 20.93
C MET A 169 -3.86 8.93 21.14
N PRO A 170 -4.68 9.15 20.09
CA PRO A 170 -6.06 9.60 20.29
C PRO A 170 -6.80 8.65 21.23
N LYS A 171 -7.41 9.18 22.29
CA LYS A 171 -8.08 8.40 23.34
C LYS A 171 -9.18 7.48 22.78
N GLU A 172 -9.82 7.91 21.69
CA GLU A 172 -10.91 7.20 21.01
C GLU A 172 -10.44 5.90 20.34
N PHE A 173 -9.14 5.71 20.11
CA PHE A 173 -8.63 4.47 19.51
C PHE A 173 -8.75 3.29 20.47
N GLY A 174 -8.60 3.53 21.78
CA GLY A 174 -8.49 2.48 22.79
C GLY A 174 -7.57 1.32 22.37
N ASP A 175 -7.85 0.14 22.90
CA ASP A 175 -7.05 -1.07 22.56
C ASP A 175 -7.64 -1.87 21.39
N PHE A 176 -8.74 -1.41 20.79
CA PHE A 176 -9.45 -2.13 19.73
C PHE A 176 -8.90 -1.80 18.34
N VAL A 177 -8.35 -0.59 18.15
CA VAL A 177 -7.64 -0.22 16.92
C VAL A 177 -6.29 -0.90 16.95
N LEU A 178 -6.11 -1.91 16.12
CA LEU A 178 -4.88 -2.69 16.04
C LEU A 178 -3.93 -2.20 14.96
N THR A 179 -4.42 -1.41 14.01
CA THR A 179 -3.61 -0.96 12.90
C THR A 179 -3.89 0.47 12.55
N LEU A 180 -2.79 1.18 12.34
CA LEU A 180 -2.73 2.55 11.88
C LEU A 180 -1.83 2.61 10.64
N ARG A 181 -2.25 3.34 9.62
CA ARG A 181 -1.45 3.57 8.41
C ARG A 181 -1.12 5.04 8.21
N LEU A 182 -2.10 5.91 8.45
CA LEU A 182 -2.04 7.30 7.99
C LEU A 182 -1.31 8.18 9.00
N LEU A 183 -0.27 8.87 8.54
CA LEU A 183 0.45 9.94 9.22
C LEU A 183 0.69 11.03 8.18
N ILE A 184 -0.14 12.06 8.17
CA ILE A 184 -0.17 13.02 7.07
C ILE A 184 0.06 14.44 7.60
N PRO A 185 1.26 15.01 7.38
CA PRO A 185 1.52 16.43 7.61
C PRO A 185 0.68 17.30 6.68
N PHE A 186 -0.07 18.24 7.25
CA PHE A 186 -0.81 19.25 6.49
C PHE A 186 -1.07 20.50 7.34
N LYS A 187 -0.81 21.70 6.77
CA LYS A 187 -1.03 23.00 7.44
C LYS A 187 -0.54 23.06 8.90
N GLY A 188 0.68 22.56 9.15
CA GLY A 188 1.30 22.58 10.48
C GLY A 188 0.71 21.59 11.50
N LYS A 189 -0.11 20.64 11.05
CA LYS A 189 -0.67 19.56 11.87
C LYS A 189 -0.31 18.20 11.29
N LEU A 190 -0.28 17.18 12.15
CA LEU A 190 -0.19 15.79 11.75
C LEU A 190 -1.58 15.15 11.85
N PHE A 191 -2.05 14.56 10.75
CA PHE A 191 -3.35 13.89 10.66
C PHE A 191 -3.20 12.37 10.69
N THR A 192 -4.15 11.69 11.32
CA THR A 192 -4.21 10.22 11.38
C THR A 192 -5.65 9.70 11.43
N SER A 193 -5.85 8.40 11.21
CA SER A 193 -7.17 7.76 11.23
C SER A 193 -7.05 6.25 11.51
N PRO A 194 -7.94 5.67 12.35
CA PRO A 194 -7.83 4.26 12.73
C PRO A 194 -8.18 3.37 11.54
N THR A 195 -7.29 2.45 11.18
CA THR A 195 -7.44 1.68 9.93
C THR A 195 -8.13 0.34 10.10
N GLY A 196 -7.89 -0.36 11.20
CA GLY A 196 -8.38 -1.73 11.36
C GLY A 196 -8.33 -2.23 12.79
N ARG A 197 -9.00 -3.36 13.03
CA ARG A 197 -9.22 -3.97 14.34
C ARG A 197 -8.99 -5.48 14.30
N SER A 198 -9.19 -6.15 15.43
CA SER A 198 -9.09 -7.61 15.50
C SER A 198 -10.12 -8.27 14.56
N GLY A 199 -9.67 -9.25 13.78
CA GLY A 199 -10.49 -9.93 12.78
C GLY A 199 -10.62 -9.20 11.43
N ASP A 200 -10.41 -7.88 11.40
CA ASP A 200 -10.41 -7.09 10.17
C ASP A 200 -9.32 -5.99 10.20
N PRO A 201 -8.11 -6.28 9.72
CA PRO A 201 -6.99 -5.33 9.74
C PRO A 201 -7.12 -4.19 8.72
N ASN A 202 -8.22 -4.15 7.95
CA ASN A 202 -8.43 -3.15 6.91
C ASN A 202 -9.77 -2.41 7.07
N ALA A 203 -10.59 -2.74 8.07
CA ALA A 203 -11.77 -1.95 8.42
C ALA A 203 -11.89 -1.79 9.95
N SER A 204 -11.64 -0.57 10.44
CA SER A 204 -11.85 -0.23 11.85
C SER A 204 -13.33 -0.16 12.21
N ASN A 205 -14.21 0.05 11.21
CA ASN A 205 -15.60 0.46 11.37
C ASN A 205 -15.73 1.80 12.13
N PHE A 206 -14.69 2.62 12.03
CA PHE A 206 -14.61 3.93 12.65
C PHE A 206 -13.89 4.90 11.71
N ALA A 207 -14.61 5.40 10.70
CA ALA A 207 -14.11 6.41 9.77
C ALA A 207 -14.03 7.81 10.43
N ALA A 208 -13.02 7.99 11.29
CA ALA A 208 -12.75 9.22 12.01
C ALA A 208 -11.29 9.67 11.77
N ILE A 209 -11.07 10.97 11.65
CA ILE A 209 -9.78 11.60 11.40
C ILE A 209 -9.43 12.40 12.64
N PHE A 210 -8.19 12.32 13.08
CA PHE A 210 -7.66 13.06 14.21
C PHE A 210 -6.47 13.90 13.76
N SER A 211 -6.30 15.09 14.34
CA SER A 211 -5.12 15.92 14.09
C SER A 211 -4.57 16.53 15.36
N THR A 212 -3.28 16.82 15.35
CA THR A 212 -2.60 17.58 16.41
C THR A 212 -1.44 18.37 15.81
N ASP A 213 -1.09 19.49 16.43
CA ASP A 213 0.16 20.21 16.14
C ASP A 213 1.28 19.88 17.15
N ASP A 214 1.01 19.03 18.14
CA ASP A 214 1.99 18.59 19.13
C ASP A 214 1.79 17.10 19.49
N PRO A 215 2.20 16.17 18.61
CA PRO A 215 1.99 14.73 18.81
C PRO A 215 2.56 14.19 20.12
N VAL A 216 3.65 14.79 20.62
CA VAL A 216 4.31 14.37 21.86
C VAL A 216 3.44 14.65 23.08
N LYS A 217 2.65 15.74 23.08
CA LYS A 217 1.71 16.05 24.16
C LYS A 217 0.39 15.29 24.07
N GLY A 218 0.05 14.76 22.91
CA GLY A 218 -1.14 13.93 22.73
C GLY A 218 -2.45 14.70 22.58
N ASP A 219 -2.39 15.99 22.26
CA ASP A 219 -3.57 16.86 22.07
C ASP A 219 -4.26 16.59 20.72
N TRP A 220 -4.74 15.36 20.53
CA TRP A 220 -5.43 14.92 19.31
C TRP A 220 -6.89 15.39 19.30
N LYS A 221 -7.29 16.08 18.23
CA LYS A 221 -8.64 16.60 18.03
C LYS A 221 -9.37 15.86 16.89
N LEU A 222 -10.62 15.47 17.13
CA LEU A 222 -11.49 14.85 16.12
C LEU A 222 -11.84 15.86 15.01
N CYS A 223 -11.50 15.52 13.76
CA CYS A 223 -11.52 16.42 12.60
C CYS A 223 -12.75 16.29 11.70
N ASN A 224 -13.55 15.23 11.87
CA ASN A 224 -14.78 15.02 11.14
C ASN A 224 -15.82 14.35 12.03
N GLU A 225 -17.09 14.55 11.73
CA GLU A 225 -18.13 13.67 12.24
C GLU A 225 -17.85 12.24 11.74
N PRO A 226 -17.82 11.21 12.61
CA PRO A 226 -17.53 9.84 12.19
C PRO A 226 -18.39 9.38 11.01
N GLY A 227 -17.76 8.75 10.02
CA GLY A 227 -18.44 8.37 8.78
C GLY A 227 -18.79 9.55 7.87
N PHE A 228 -18.28 10.75 8.15
CA PHE A 228 -18.60 12.02 7.46
C PHE A 228 -20.10 12.37 7.54
N GLY A 229 -20.74 12.09 8.68
CA GLY A 229 -22.18 12.36 8.91
C GLY A 229 -23.11 11.41 8.13
N ARG A 230 -22.59 10.33 7.57
CA ARG A 230 -23.34 9.36 6.74
C ARG A 230 -23.62 8.03 7.46
N GLY A 231 -23.41 7.98 8.77
CA GLY A 231 -23.57 6.75 9.55
C GLY A 231 -22.50 5.71 9.23
N SER A 232 -22.89 4.43 9.21
CA SER A 232 -21.96 3.28 9.10
C SER A 232 -21.55 2.89 7.67
N GLY A 233 -21.90 3.68 6.64
CA GLY A 233 -21.56 3.36 5.26
C GLY A 233 -20.05 3.36 4.98
N ASN A 234 -19.33 4.33 5.55
CA ASN A 234 -17.87 4.41 5.47
C ASN A 234 -17.23 3.61 6.62
N LEU A 235 -16.57 2.51 6.29
CA LEU A 235 -15.98 1.60 7.27
C LEU A 235 -14.70 2.17 7.88
N THR A 236 -13.87 2.85 7.08
CA THR A 236 -12.63 3.49 7.53
C THR A 236 -12.18 4.54 6.52
N VAL A 237 -11.26 5.41 6.92
CA VAL A 237 -10.44 6.19 5.98
C VAL A 237 -9.23 5.34 5.62
N PHE A 238 -9.01 5.08 4.34
CA PHE A 238 -7.92 4.23 3.87
C PHE A 238 -6.68 5.01 3.47
N GLU A 239 -6.87 6.17 2.83
CA GLU A 239 -5.81 7.02 2.31
C GLU A 239 -6.14 8.48 2.60
N MET A 240 -5.10 9.28 2.84
CA MET A 240 -5.20 10.73 2.97
C MET A 240 -4.02 11.37 2.27
N LEU A 241 -4.26 12.47 1.56
CA LEU A 241 -3.20 13.20 0.86
C LEU A 241 -3.55 14.68 0.71
N PRO A 242 -2.64 15.61 1.01
CA PRO A 242 -2.80 17.01 0.66
C PRO A 242 -2.75 17.22 -0.86
N PHE A 243 -3.65 18.03 -1.39
CA PHE A 243 -3.62 18.50 -2.77
C PHE A 243 -4.22 19.91 -2.86
N GLY A 244 -3.45 20.85 -3.43
CA GLY A 244 -3.78 22.27 -3.38
C GLY A 244 -3.92 22.76 -1.94
N ASN A 245 -5.01 23.48 -1.65
CA ASN A 245 -5.33 23.98 -0.31
C ASN A 245 -6.16 23.01 0.54
N HIS A 246 -6.36 21.77 0.07
CA HIS A 246 -7.22 20.80 0.72
C HIS A 246 -6.47 19.56 1.20
N LEU A 247 -6.96 18.96 2.28
CA LEU A 247 -6.68 17.58 2.65
C LEU A 247 -7.76 16.68 2.06
N TYR A 248 -7.37 15.70 1.25
CA TYR A 248 -8.28 14.68 0.72
C TYR A 248 -8.25 13.43 1.60
N ALA A 249 -9.41 12.80 1.77
CA ALA A 249 -9.60 11.55 2.52
C ALA A 249 -10.42 10.56 1.70
N GLY A 250 -9.81 9.42 1.37
CA GLY A 250 -10.45 8.32 0.64
C GLY A 250 -10.95 7.23 1.59
N THR A 251 -12.18 6.77 1.41
CA THR A 251 -12.82 5.82 2.33
C THR A 251 -12.78 4.37 1.83
N ALA A 252 -13.08 3.45 2.75
CA ALA A 252 -13.56 2.11 2.46
C ALA A 252 -15.09 2.09 2.61
N ASN A 253 -15.81 1.61 1.61
CA ASN A 253 -17.27 1.51 1.62
C ASN A 253 -17.73 0.36 0.72
N LEU A 254 -18.54 -0.56 1.26
CA LEU A 254 -18.97 -1.77 0.55
C LEU A 254 -19.81 -1.48 -0.71
N SER A 255 -20.46 -0.33 -0.75
CA SER A 255 -21.26 0.12 -1.90
C SER A 255 -20.44 0.95 -2.91
N GLY A 256 -19.15 1.14 -2.65
CA GLY A 256 -18.23 1.94 -3.45
C GLY A 256 -17.66 3.11 -2.65
N TYR A 257 -16.33 3.29 -2.73
CA TYR A 257 -15.59 4.30 -1.96
C TYR A 257 -16.14 5.71 -2.16
N GLU A 258 -15.85 6.56 -1.19
CA GLU A 258 -16.04 8.00 -1.28
C GLU A 258 -14.68 8.71 -1.17
N LEU A 259 -14.59 9.89 -1.79
CA LEU A 259 -13.46 10.80 -1.63
C LEU A 259 -14.00 12.11 -1.08
N TRP A 260 -13.44 12.57 0.03
CA TRP A 260 -13.81 13.79 0.71
C TRP A 260 -12.64 14.77 0.72
N ARG A 261 -12.92 16.07 0.80
CA ARG A 261 -11.90 17.11 0.98
C ARG A 261 -12.30 18.13 2.03
N THR A 262 -11.32 18.74 2.67
CA THR A 262 -11.50 19.87 3.60
C THR A 262 -10.36 20.86 3.45
N ASP A 263 -10.63 22.14 3.70
CA ASP A 263 -9.59 23.17 3.83
C ASP A 263 -8.75 22.98 5.11
N ALA A 264 -9.29 22.28 6.12
CA ALA A 264 -8.74 22.15 7.46
C ALA A 264 -8.41 23.49 8.13
N GLU A 265 -9.25 24.50 7.95
CA GLU A 265 -9.10 25.82 8.55
C GLU A 265 -10.02 26.02 9.77
N GLY A 266 -9.53 26.77 10.76
CA GLY A 266 -10.24 27.00 12.02
C GLY A 266 -10.10 25.85 13.03
N GLU A 267 -11.07 25.75 13.95
CA GLU A 267 -11.12 24.69 14.95
C GLU A 267 -11.92 23.48 14.42
N PRO A 268 -11.40 22.24 14.58
CA PRO A 268 -12.12 21.04 14.18
C PRO A 268 -13.36 20.76 15.09
N PRO A 269 -14.36 20.00 14.62
CA PRO A 269 -14.40 19.26 13.36
C PRO A 269 -14.57 20.19 12.14
N TYR A 270 -13.83 19.89 11.08
CA TYR A 270 -13.81 20.70 9.86
C TYR A 270 -15.02 20.45 8.99
N LYS A 271 -15.30 21.37 8.07
CA LYS A 271 -16.27 21.16 7.00
C LYS A 271 -15.66 20.27 5.93
N TRP A 272 -16.33 19.17 5.63
CA TRP A 272 -15.93 18.22 4.58
C TRP A 272 -16.89 18.28 3.40
N GLU A 273 -16.34 18.32 2.20
CA GLU A 273 -17.05 18.26 0.92
C GLU A 273 -16.78 16.90 0.28
N ARG A 274 -17.84 16.23 -0.20
CA ARG A 274 -17.70 14.97 -0.93
C ARG A 274 -17.42 15.24 -2.40
N VAL A 275 -16.30 14.74 -2.89
CA VAL A 275 -15.81 14.92 -4.27
C VAL A 275 -16.19 13.72 -5.14
N ILE A 276 -16.04 12.50 -4.62
CA ILE A 276 -16.44 11.26 -5.31
C ILE A 276 -17.38 10.47 -4.41
N GLU A 277 -18.40 9.85 -5.00
CA GLU A 277 -19.31 8.91 -4.34
C GLU A 277 -19.48 7.60 -5.13
N LYS A 278 -20.00 6.57 -4.45
CA LYS A 278 -20.40 5.29 -5.05
C LYS A 278 -19.27 4.65 -5.88
N GLY A 279 -18.02 4.78 -5.43
CA GLY A 279 -16.85 4.25 -6.13
C GLY A 279 -16.69 4.81 -7.53
N ALA A 280 -16.84 6.14 -7.68
CA ALA A 280 -16.89 6.83 -8.98
C ALA A 280 -18.00 6.27 -9.90
N TYR A 281 -19.17 5.97 -9.29
CA TYR A 281 -20.33 5.34 -9.91
C TYR A 281 -20.10 3.92 -10.49
N ARG A 282 -18.98 3.26 -10.14
CA ARG A 282 -18.80 1.83 -10.36
C ARG A 282 -19.43 0.96 -9.27
N GLY A 283 -19.80 1.57 -8.14
CA GLY A 283 -20.41 0.90 -7.02
C GLY A 283 -19.43 -0.04 -6.32
N LYS A 284 -19.93 -1.22 -5.93
CA LYS A 284 -19.22 -2.20 -5.09
C LYS A 284 -17.90 -2.72 -5.68
N GLU A 285 -17.66 -2.64 -6.99
CA GLU A 285 -16.36 -3.07 -7.55
C GLU A 285 -15.23 -2.06 -7.29
N ASN A 286 -15.54 -0.88 -6.77
CA ASN A 286 -14.57 0.12 -6.31
C ASN A 286 -14.76 0.33 -4.80
N GLN A 287 -14.54 -0.69 -3.96
CA GLN A 287 -14.87 -0.62 -2.52
C GLN A 287 -13.99 0.34 -1.72
N GLY A 288 -12.73 0.55 -2.11
CA GLY A 288 -11.80 1.36 -1.35
C GLY A 288 -10.89 2.20 -2.22
N VAL A 289 -10.51 3.38 -1.70
CA VAL A 289 -9.33 4.10 -2.20
C VAL A 289 -8.09 3.38 -1.68
N ALA A 290 -7.37 2.71 -2.58
CA ALA A 290 -6.19 1.90 -2.24
C ALA A 290 -4.88 2.70 -2.29
N SER A 291 -4.83 3.77 -3.09
CA SER A 291 -3.70 4.69 -3.14
C SER A 291 -4.09 6.08 -3.63
N LEU A 292 -3.34 7.09 -3.18
CA LEU A 292 -3.43 8.48 -3.66
C LEU A 292 -2.05 8.98 -4.09
N SER A 293 -1.99 9.81 -5.14
CA SER A 293 -0.78 10.58 -5.48
C SER A 293 -1.15 11.88 -6.18
N VAL A 294 -0.41 12.96 -5.89
CA VAL A 294 -0.49 14.20 -6.68
C VAL A 294 0.53 14.13 -7.81
N PHE A 295 0.08 14.42 -9.03
CA PHE A 295 0.95 14.51 -10.19
C PHE A 295 0.38 15.52 -11.19
N ARG A 296 1.22 16.43 -11.69
CA ARG A 296 0.84 17.47 -12.66
C ARG A 296 -0.46 18.21 -12.31
N ASN A 297 -0.52 18.75 -11.09
CA ASN A 297 -1.66 19.51 -10.56
C ASN A 297 -2.99 18.75 -10.62
N ALA A 298 -2.95 17.42 -10.44
CA ALA A 298 -4.12 16.60 -10.26
C ALA A 298 -3.87 15.51 -9.22
N LEU A 299 -4.95 15.04 -8.59
CA LEU A 299 -4.93 13.95 -7.63
C LEU A 299 -5.36 12.65 -8.32
N PHE A 300 -4.47 11.67 -8.36
CA PHE A 300 -4.73 10.33 -8.88
C PHE A 300 -5.20 9.41 -7.76
N VAL A 301 -6.33 8.75 -7.98
CA VAL A 301 -7.03 7.91 -7.00
C VAL A 301 -7.10 6.48 -7.54
N GLY A 302 -6.28 5.60 -6.99
CA GLY A 302 -6.28 4.17 -7.32
C GLY A 302 -7.27 3.42 -6.45
N SER A 303 -8.12 2.60 -7.05
CA SER A 303 -9.14 1.83 -6.34
C SER A 303 -8.70 0.41 -6.00
N GLY A 304 -9.56 -0.29 -5.25
CA GLY A 304 -9.40 -1.70 -4.90
C GLY A 304 -10.67 -2.32 -4.33
N ILE A 305 -10.75 -3.64 -4.40
CA ILE A 305 -11.75 -4.47 -3.70
C ILE A 305 -11.06 -5.18 -2.54
N GLN A 306 -11.65 -5.13 -1.36
CA GLN A 306 -11.07 -5.73 -0.16
C GLN A 306 -10.67 -7.21 -0.36
N HIS A 307 -9.81 -7.70 0.53
CA HIS A 307 -9.34 -9.09 0.53
C HIS A 307 -8.62 -9.54 -0.75
N GLY A 308 -8.05 -8.60 -1.51
CA GLY A 308 -7.15 -8.89 -2.63
C GLY A 308 -7.84 -8.88 -3.98
N GLY A 309 -8.88 -8.06 -4.17
CA GLY A 309 -9.67 -8.05 -5.39
C GLY A 309 -10.97 -8.87 -5.31
N ILE A 310 -11.20 -9.61 -4.22
CA ILE A 310 -12.32 -10.57 -4.09
C ILE A 310 -12.89 -10.53 -2.66
N ASP A 311 -14.01 -9.85 -2.48
CA ASP A 311 -14.75 -9.80 -1.22
C ASP A 311 -15.87 -10.85 -1.23
N VAL A 312 -15.50 -12.06 -0.80
CA VAL A 312 -16.40 -13.23 -0.75
C VAL A 312 -17.61 -12.99 0.17
N PRO A 313 -17.47 -12.47 1.41
CA PRO A 313 -18.61 -12.19 2.28
C PRO A 313 -19.66 -11.27 1.63
N ASN A 314 -19.24 -10.27 0.87
CA ASN A 314 -20.14 -9.30 0.23
C ASN A 314 -20.40 -9.60 -1.26
N LYS A 315 -20.05 -10.80 -1.75
CA LYS A 315 -20.28 -11.25 -3.12
C LYS A 315 -19.83 -10.22 -4.17
N THR A 316 -18.59 -9.75 -4.02
CA THR A 316 -18.01 -8.69 -4.84
C THR A 316 -16.66 -9.13 -5.41
N GLY A 317 -16.44 -8.83 -6.68
CA GLY A 317 -15.28 -9.30 -7.42
C GLY A 317 -15.35 -10.80 -7.79
N PRO A 318 -14.30 -11.34 -8.43
CA PRO A 318 -13.09 -10.64 -8.88
C PRO A 318 -13.39 -9.55 -9.92
N ALA A 319 -12.75 -8.39 -9.77
CA ALA A 319 -12.79 -7.31 -10.75
C ALA A 319 -11.53 -6.44 -10.63
N GLY A 320 -11.02 -5.98 -11.78
CA GLY A 320 -9.83 -5.13 -11.85
C GLY A 320 -10.06 -3.76 -11.18
N PRO A 321 -9.05 -3.15 -10.54
CA PRO A 321 -9.12 -1.79 -9.99
C PRO A 321 -9.19 -0.73 -11.10
N GLU A 322 -9.51 0.50 -10.72
CA GLU A 322 -9.58 1.65 -11.60
C GLU A 322 -8.76 2.82 -11.08
N LEU A 323 -8.37 3.69 -11.99
CA LEU A 323 -7.64 4.92 -11.71
C LEU A 323 -8.47 6.09 -12.21
N VAL A 324 -8.79 7.01 -11.31
CA VAL A 324 -9.41 8.28 -11.67
C VAL A 324 -8.48 9.43 -11.33
N ARG A 325 -8.55 10.51 -12.11
CA ARG A 325 -7.82 11.76 -11.88
C ARG A 325 -8.81 12.81 -11.42
N VAL A 326 -8.57 13.47 -10.30
CA VAL A 326 -9.38 14.58 -9.75
C VAL A 326 -8.63 15.89 -9.99
N ASN A 327 -9.31 16.84 -10.60
CA ASN A 327 -8.81 18.18 -10.91
C ASN A 327 -9.03 19.11 -9.70
N GLU A 328 -8.38 20.28 -9.69
CA GLU A 328 -8.46 21.23 -8.56
C GLU A 328 -9.90 21.68 -8.25
N ASP A 329 -10.73 21.84 -9.28
CA ASP A 329 -12.14 22.21 -9.14
C ASP A 329 -13.02 21.10 -8.54
N GLY A 330 -12.50 19.88 -8.42
CA GLY A 330 -13.21 18.69 -7.94
C GLY A 330 -13.89 17.86 -9.04
N SER A 331 -13.83 18.31 -10.30
CA SER A 331 -14.16 17.44 -11.44
C SER A 331 -13.18 16.27 -11.51
N TRP A 332 -13.60 15.17 -12.12
CA TRP A 332 -12.74 13.99 -12.23
C TRP A 332 -12.87 13.30 -13.59
N ASP A 333 -11.78 12.67 -14.02
CA ASP A 333 -11.67 11.93 -15.27
C ASP A 333 -11.38 10.45 -14.99
N LEU A 334 -11.91 9.58 -15.85
CA LEU A 334 -11.57 8.17 -15.83
C LEU A 334 -10.27 7.96 -16.61
N ILE A 335 -9.21 7.53 -15.93
CA ILE A 335 -7.90 7.28 -16.57
C ILE A 335 -7.82 5.82 -17.01
N VAL A 336 -8.00 4.89 -16.08
CA VAL A 336 -8.00 3.43 -16.33
C VAL A 336 -9.30 2.86 -15.79
N GLY A 337 -10.09 2.17 -16.63
CA GLY A 337 -11.32 1.54 -16.17
C GLY A 337 -12.35 1.28 -17.26
N MET A 338 -13.61 1.13 -16.84
CA MET A 338 -14.74 0.83 -17.73
C MET A 338 -15.54 2.09 -18.07
N GLU A 339 -16.07 2.16 -19.28
CA GLU A 339 -16.91 3.28 -19.72
C GLU A 339 -18.22 3.32 -18.93
N ARG A 340 -18.70 4.52 -18.56
CA ARG A 340 -20.02 4.69 -17.92
C ARG A 340 -20.56 6.11 -18.01
N GLU A 341 -21.87 6.25 -17.92
CA GLU A 341 -22.53 7.54 -17.69
C GLU A 341 -22.57 7.86 -16.19
N THR A 342 -22.39 9.13 -15.85
CA THR A 342 -22.47 9.60 -14.46
C THR A 342 -23.28 10.89 -14.37
N PRO A 343 -23.86 11.21 -13.19
CA PRO A 343 -24.49 12.51 -12.96
C PRO A 343 -23.56 13.72 -13.21
N THR A 344 -22.24 13.51 -13.18
CA THR A 344 -21.21 14.53 -13.43
C THR A 344 -20.70 14.54 -14.88
N GLY A 345 -21.41 13.88 -15.80
CA GLY A 345 -21.06 13.77 -17.22
C GLY A 345 -20.63 12.37 -17.63
N GLU A 346 -20.52 12.15 -18.94
CA GLU A 346 -20.18 10.86 -19.52
C GLU A 346 -18.69 10.55 -19.32
N LYS A 347 -18.38 9.33 -18.88
CA LYS A 347 -17.02 8.75 -18.80
C LYS A 347 -16.90 7.64 -19.84
N ILE A 348 -17.23 7.99 -21.07
CA ILE A 348 -17.40 7.09 -22.23
C ILE A 348 -16.10 6.67 -22.91
N LYS A 349 -14.93 7.09 -22.41
CA LYS A 349 -13.64 6.51 -22.80
C LYS A 349 -12.60 6.75 -21.70
N PRO A 350 -11.95 5.70 -21.16
CA PRO A 350 -10.79 5.90 -20.27
C PRO A 350 -9.68 6.61 -21.03
N LEU A 351 -9.14 7.69 -20.46
CA LEU A 351 -8.15 8.53 -21.15
C LEU A 351 -6.85 7.77 -21.48
N SER A 352 -6.51 6.73 -20.72
CA SER A 352 -5.34 5.88 -21.01
C SER A 352 -5.58 4.82 -22.08
N GLY A 353 -6.83 4.57 -22.46
CA GLY A 353 -7.22 3.44 -23.31
C GLY A 353 -7.18 2.07 -22.61
N TYR A 354 -6.74 1.98 -21.35
CA TYR A 354 -6.75 0.73 -20.59
C TYR A 354 -8.09 0.46 -19.90
N GLY A 355 -8.53 -0.79 -19.97
CA GLY A 355 -9.60 -1.31 -19.11
C GLY A 355 -9.15 -1.49 -17.65
N PRO A 356 -10.06 -1.90 -16.75
CA PRO A 356 -9.75 -2.10 -15.33
C PRO A 356 -8.52 -3.00 -15.12
N GLY A 357 -7.69 -2.68 -14.12
CA GLY A 357 -6.47 -3.43 -13.80
C GLY A 357 -5.37 -3.36 -14.86
N PHE A 358 -5.36 -2.29 -15.68
CA PHE A 358 -4.55 -2.20 -16.90
C PHE A 358 -4.85 -3.32 -17.92
N GLY A 359 -6.08 -3.84 -17.89
CA GLY A 359 -6.51 -4.99 -18.71
C GLY A 359 -6.19 -6.36 -18.12
N SER A 360 -5.46 -6.42 -16.99
CA SER A 360 -5.22 -7.66 -16.26
C SER A 360 -6.39 -7.96 -15.31
N PHE A 361 -7.06 -9.09 -15.55
CA PHE A 361 -8.12 -9.61 -14.67
C PHE A 361 -7.60 -9.96 -13.26
N PHE A 362 -6.29 -10.23 -13.13
CA PHE A 362 -5.68 -10.66 -11.88
C PHE A 362 -5.24 -9.51 -10.98
N ASN A 363 -5.33 -8.26 -11.45
CA ASN A 363 -5.05 -7.12 -10.61
C ASN A 363 -6.24 -6.87 -9.67
N GLY A 364 -6.00 -6.92 -8.37
CA GLY A 364 -6.99 -6.61 -7.34
C GLY A 364 -6.89 -5.18 -6.82
N TYR A 365 -5.71 -4.56 -6.91
CA TYR A 365 -5.42 -3.22 -6.38
C TYR A 365 -4.54 -2.38 -7.30
N PHE A 366 -4.80 -1.08 -7.31
CA PHE A 366 -3.81 -0.05 -7.59
C PHE A 366 -3.23 0.40 -6.25
N TRP A 367 -2.19 -0.32 -5.82
CA TRP A 367 -1.87 -0.49 -4.40
C TRP A 367 -0.94 0.59 -3.84
N ARG A 368 -0.01 1.09 -4.65
CA ARG A 368 0.84 2.21 -4.25
C ARG A 368 1.23 3.05 -5.45
N GLN A 369 1.27 4.36 -5.23
CA GLN A 369 1.73 5.33 -6.19
C GLN A 369 2.93 6.11 -5.64
N GLY A 370 3.76 6.64 -6.53
CA GLY A 370 4.86 7.54 -6.16
C GLY A 370 5.37 8.30 -7.37
N VAL A 371 5.91 9.50 -7.13
CA VAL A 371 6.42 10.38 -8.19
C VAL A 371 7.93 10.49 -8.08
N HIS A 372 8.62 10.41 -9.22
CA HIS A 372 10.06 10.63 -9.30
C HIS A 372 10.42 11.22 -10.67
N ASN A 373 11.22 12.30 -10.67
CA ASN A 373 11.78 12.94 -11.86
C ASN A 373 10.78 13.15 -13.01
N GLY A 374 9.59 13.68 -12.69
CA GLY A 374 8.56 13.99 -13.70
C GLY A 374 7.74 12.79 -14.17
N TRP A 375 7.89 11.62 -13.55
CA TRP A 375 7.08 10.42 -13.80
C TRP A 375 6.27 10.05 -12.57
N LEU A 376 5.00 9.68 -12.78
CA LEU A 376 4.17 8.99 -11.81
C LEU A 376 4.29 7.49 -12.02
N TYR A 377 4.46 6.74 -10.94
CA TYR A 377 4.52 5.28 -10.92
C TYR A 377 3.32 4.73 -10.16
N LEU A 378 2.81 3.59 -10.61
CA LEU A 378 1.69 2.89 -10.00
C LEU A 378 1.98 1.39 -9.95
N GLY A 379 2.03 0.84 -8.73
CA GLY A 379 2.20 -0.58 -8.47
C GLY A 379 0.88 -1.29 -8.21
N THR A 380 0.77 -2.55 -8.65
CA THR A 380 -0.45 -3.35 -8.53
C THR A 380 -0.37 -4.38 -7.38
N PHE A 381 -1.48 -5.09 -7.16
CA PHE A 381 -1.53 -6.37 -6.46
C PHE A 381 -2.14 -7.41 -7.41
N ASN A 382 -1.40 -8.47 -7.68
CA ASN A 382 -1.79 -9.53 -8.60
C ASN A 382 -2.10 -10.83 -7.82
N TRP A 383 -3.34 -11.31 -7.90
CA TRP A 383 -3.79 -12.49 -7.15
C TRP A 383 -3.67 -13.81 -7.93
N SER A 384 -3.10 -13.82 -9.14
CA SER A 384 -3.03 -15.00 -10.02
C SER A 384 -2.45 -16.23 -9.32
N LEU A 385 -1.39 -16.06 -8.52
CA LEU A 385 -0.78 -17.16 -7.77
C LEU A 385 -1.74 -17.81 -6.77
N MET A 386 -2.65 -17.04 -6.15
CA MET A 386 -3.59 -17.55 -5.16
C MET A 386 -4.58 -18.56 -5.74
N MET A 387 -4.78 -18.55 -7.07
CA MET A 387 -5.63 -19.51 -7.78
C MET A 387 -5.15 -20.95 -7.60
N SER A 388 -3.84 -21.14 -7.60
CA SER A 388 -3.20 -22.44 -7.47
C SER A 388 -3.57 -23.13 -6.16
N TYR A 389 -3.70 -22.32 -5.11
CA TYR A 389 -3.91 -22.74 -3.73
C TYR A 389 -5.38 -22.83 -3.34
N SER A 390 -6.29 -22.31 -4.17
CA SER A 390 -7.72 -22.18 -3.86
C SER A 390 -8.57 -23.32 -4.40
N SER A 391 -9.68 -23.61 -3.70
CA SER A 391 -10.73 -24.50 -4.18
C SER A 391 -11.30 -23.98 -5.49
N LYS A 392 -11.47 -24.92 -6.44
CA LYS A 392 -11.98 -24.66 -7.78
C LYS A 392 -13.45 -25.07 -7.93
N GLU A 393 -14.05 -25.68 -6.91
CA GLU A 393 -15.39 -26.29 -6.94
C GLU A 393 -16.46 -25.31 -7.48
N ASN A 394 -16.43 -24.08 -6.98
CA ASN A 394 -17.41 -23.03 -7.30
C ASN A 394 -16.96 -22.08 -8.43
N TRP A 395 -15.86 -22.37 -9.13
CA TRP A 395 -15.43 -21.52 -10.24
C TRP A 395 -16.38 -21.64 -11.44
N PRO A 396 -16.60 -20.55 -12.20
CA PRO A 396 -17.29 -20.60 -13.47
C PRO A 396 -16.63 -21.62 -14.41
N GLU A 397 -17.45 -22.36 -15.18
CA GLU A 397 -16.96 -23.45 -16.03
C GLU A 397 -15.92 -23.02 -17.06
N LEU A 398 -16.11 -21.84 -17.66
CA LEU A 398 -15.13 -21.25 -18.57
C LEU A 398 -13.77 -21.02 -17.89
N PHE A 399 -13.80 -20.59 -16.63
CA PHE A 399 -12.60 -20.30 -15.85
C PHE A 399 -11.89 -21.60 -15.42
N LYS A 400 -12.64 -22.66 -15.10
CA LYS A 400 -12.07 -24.01 -14.89
C LYS A 400 -11.37 -24.53 -16.13
N LYS A 401 -12.00 -24.41 -17.31
CA LYS A 401 -11.41 -24.81 -18.59
C LYS A 401 -10.14 -24.03 -18.93
N PHE A 402 -10.18 -22.71 -18.73
CA PHE A 402 -9.01 -21.84 -18.89
C PHE A 402 -7.85 -22.30 -18.00
N TYR A 403 -8.11 -22.51 -16.71
CA TYR A 403 -7.10 -22.99 -15.76
C TYR A 403 -6.55 -24.36 -16.16
N GLY A 404 -7.43 -25.32 -16.48
CA GLY A 404 -7.04 -26.67 -16.87
C GLY A 404 -6.22 -26.73 -18.17
N HIS A 405 -6.42 -25.77 -19.08
CA HIS A 405 -5.66 -25.70 -20.33
C HIS A 405 -4.26 -25.09 -20.15
N MET A 406 -4.13 -24.07 -19.30
CA MET A 406 -2.82 -23.46 -19.03
C MET A 406 -1.96 -24.29 -18.07
N GLY A 407 -2.59 -24.90 -17.06
CA GLY A 407 -1.88 -25.61 -15.99
C GLY A 407 -1.28 -24.67 -14.94
N HIS A 408 -0.90 -25.24 -13.80
CA HIS A 408 -0.42 -24.48 -12.64
C HIS A 408 0.86 -23.72 -12.95
N ARG A 409 1.80 -24.40 -13.62
CA ARG A 409 3.12 -23.85 -13.92
C ARG A 409 3.06 -22.64 -14.85
N ALA A 410 2.24 -22.71 -15.90
CA ALA A 410 2.11 -21.59 -16.82
C ALA A 410 1.46 -20.37 -16.15
N ILE A 411 0.48 -20.55 -15.25
CA ILE A 411 -0.09 -19.45 -14.46
C ILE A 411 0.99 -18.74 -13.66
N LYS A 412 1.80 -19.52 -12.93
CA LYS A 412 2.91 -18.96 -12.15
C LYS A 412 3.91 -18.23 -13.04
N ASP A 413 4.36 -18.87 -14.13
CA ASP A 413 5.48 -18.37 -14.93
C ASP A 413 5.08 -17.24 -15.89
N GLN A 414 3.80 -17.15 -16.30
CA GLN A 414 3.32 -16.19 -17.31
C GLN A 414 2.41 -15.10 -16.73
N LEU A 415 1.71 -15.36 -15.61
CA LEU A 415 0.73 -14.44 -15.02
C LEU A 415 1.09 -14.04 -13.58
N GLY A 416 2.12 -14.66 -13.00
CA GLY A 416 2.60 -14.36 -11.66
C GLY A 416 3.43 -13.08 -11.60
N GLY A 417 3.44 -12.46 -10.43
CA GLY A 417 4.15 -11.22 -10.17
C GLY A 417 3.27 -9.98 -10.41
N ALA A 418 3.45 -8.98 -9.56
CA ALA A 418 2.81 -7.69 -9.74
C ALA A 418 3.48 -6.86 -10.82
N GLU A 419 2.72 -5.89 -11.29
CA GLU A 419 3.09 -4.98 -12.34
C GLU A 419 3.40 -3.60 -11.77
N LEU A 420 4.38 -2.93 -12.38
CA LEU A 420 4.68 -1.53 -12.16
C LEU A 420 4.43 -0.80 -13.47
N TYR A 421 3.57 0.21 -13.45
CA TYR A 421 3.34 1.10 -14.58
C TYR A 421 3.86 2.49 -14.27
N ARG A 422 4.16 3.26 -15.32
CA ARG A 422 4.53 4.66 -15.20
C ARG A 422 3.89 5.52 -16.26
N THR A 423 3.75 6.80 -15.98
CA THR A 423 3.33 7.82 -16.95
C THR A 423 4.09 9.11 -16.72
N CYS A 424 4.37 9.84 -17.81
CA CYS A 424 4.98 11.16 -17.73
C CYS A 424 3.97 12.29 -17.92
N ASP A 425 2.71 12.01 -18.28
CA ASP A 425 1.66 13.00 -18.55
C ASP A 425 0.36 12.75 -17.78
N GLY A 426 0.19 11.55 -17.21
CA GLY A 426 -1.01 11.16 -16.46
C GLY A 426 -2.00 10.31 -17.27
N GLU A 427 -1.81 10.19 -18.58
CA GLU A 427 -2.75 9.54 -19.50
C GLU A 427 -2.09 8.40 -20.27
N ASN A 428 -0.87 8.59 -20.77
CA ASN A 428 -0.12 7.57 -21.48
C ASN A 428 0.70 6.74 -20.49
N TRP A 429 0.21 5.54 -20.19
CA TRP A 429 0.84 4.63 -19.24
C TRP A 429 1.66 3.56 -19.95
N LEU A 430 2.87 3.32 -19.47
CA LEU A 430 3.82 2.34 -19.99
C LEU A 430 4.18 1.35 -18.88
N PRO A 431 4.21 0.04 -19.16
CA PRO A 431 4.70 -0.93 -18.20
C PRO A 431 6.20 -0.71 -17.96
N VAL A 432 6.61 -0.82 -16.69
CA VAL A 432 8.00 -0.93 -16.27
C VAL A 432 8.33 -2.41 -16.16
N THR A 433 7.64 -3.14 -15.28
CA THR A 433 7.69 -4.61 -15.16
C THR A 433 6.27 -5.18 -15.12
N THR A 434 6.08 -6.40 -15.62
CA THR A 434 4.80 -7.11 -15.60
C THR A 434 4.89 -8.50 -14.96
N ASN A 435 5.99 -8.79 -14.26
CA ASN A 435 6.30 -10.12 -13.72
C ASN A 435 6.99 -10.05 -12.34
N GLY A 436 6.79 -8.95 -11.61
CA GLY A 436 7.37 -8.75 -10.28
C GLY A 436 8.90 -8.73 -10.26
N PHE A 437 9.56 -8.12 -11.26
CA PHE A 437 11.02 -8.14 -11.43
C PHE A 437 11.58 -9.58 -11.53
N GLY A 438 10.93 -10.38 -12.36
CA GLY A 438 11.29 -11.78 -12.62
C GLY A 438 11.06 -12.74 -11.45
N ASN A 439 10.33 -12.34 -10.41
CA ASN A 439 9.94 -13.22 -9.31
C ASN A 439 8.41 -13.29 -9.24
N PRO A 440 7.78 -14.41 -9.64
CA PRO A 440 6.32 -14.50 -9.67
C PRO A 440 5.69 -14.38 -8.28
N TYR A 441 6.44 -14.68 -7.21
CA TYR A 441 5.97 -14.56 -5.82
C TYR A 441 5.94 -13.12 -5.31
N ASN A 442 6.55 -12.16 -6.02
CA ASN A 442 6.38 -10.74 -5.78
C ASN A 442 5.00 -10.28 -6.25
N TYR A 443 3.95 -10.74 -5.58
CA TYR A 443 2.55 -10.59 -5.99
C TYR A 443 1.97 -9.17 -5.82
N GLY A 444 2.79 -8.19 -5.42
CA GLY A 444 2.34 -6.86 -5.10
C GLY A 444 3.47 -5.86 -5.01
N ILE A 445 3.18 -4.59 -5.28
CA ILE A 445 4.10 -3.47 -5.08
C ILE A 445 3.46 -2.53 -4.06
N ARG A 446 4.10 -2.39 -2.89
CA ARG A 446 3.49 -1.73 -1.72
C ARG A 446 4.26 -0.53 -1.20
N ALA A 447 5.50 -0.33 -1.66
CA ALA A 447 6.28 0.85 -1.38
C ALA A 447 6.88 1.41 -2.68
N ILE A 448 6.76 2.73 -2.85
CA ILE A 448 7.39 3.49 -3.92
C ILE A 448 7.86 4.79 -3.27
N HIS A 449 9.15 5.05 -3.27
CA HIS A 449 9.71 6.23 -2.62
C HIS A 449 10.87 6.81 -3.42
N SER A 450 10.82 8.12 -3.68
CA SER A 450 11.90 8.86 -4.32
C SER A 450 13.00 9.16 -3.29
N THR A 451 14.25 9.00 -3.68
CA THR A 451 15.42 9.35 -2.85
C THR A 451 16.39 10.24 -3.65
N PRO A 452 17.37 10.86 -2.99
CA PRO A 452 18.45 11.55 -3.70
C PRO A 452 19.29 10.65 -4.62
N PHE A 453 19.24 9.33 -4.44
CA PHE A 453 19.97 8.37 -5.28
C PHE A 453 19.14 7.88 -6.48
N GLY A 454 17.81 7.87 -6.35
CA GLY A 454 16.91 7.31 -7.35
C GLY A 454 15.55 6.93 -6.77
N ILE A 455 14.73 6.25 -7.56
CA ILE A 455 13.44 5.73 -7.10
C ILE A 455 13.60 4.30 -6.58
N CYS A 456 13.11 4.08 -5.35
CA CYS A 456 13.06 2.76 -4.72
C CYS A 456 11.65 2.17 -4.81
N ILE A 457 11.57 0.90 -5.20
CA ILE A 457 10.34 0.10 -5.33
C ILE A 457 10.44 -1.09 -4.37
N GLY A 458 9.44 -1.26 -3.52
CA GLY A 458 9.31 -2.40 -2.62
C GLY A 458 8.21 -3.34 -3.06
N THR A 459 8.59 -4.57 -3.43
CA THR A 459 7.67 -5.65 -3.73
C THR A 459 7.15 -6.29 -2.45
N VAL A 460 6.07 -7.05 -2.52
CA VAL A 460 5.55 -7.84 -1.41
C VAL A 460 5.60 -9.30 -1.81
N ASN A 461 6.13 -10.13 -0.92
CA ASN A 461 6.25 -11.55 -1.16
C ASN A 461 6.14 -12.31 0.18
N PRO A 462 4.93 -12.78 0.53
CA PRO A 462 4.70 -13.57 1.73
C PRO A 462 4.95 -15.07 1.52
N PHE A 463 5.48 -15.49 0.36
CA PHE A 463 5.66 -16.90 0.00
C PHE A 463 7.01 -17.41 0.49
N ALA A 464 7.18 -17.50 1.81
CA ALA A 464 8.44 -17.86 2.43
C ALA A 464 8.26 -18.67 3.73
N THR A 465 9.24 -19.46 4.18
CA THR A 465 10.52 -19.82 3.52
C THR A 465 10.41 -20.99 2.56
N GLU A 466 9.38 -21.81 2.73
CA GLU A 466 9.05 -22.95 1.90
C GLU A 466 7.64 -22.77 1.34
N VAL A 467 7.45 -23.04 0.05
CA VAL A 467 6.23 -22.81 -0.71
C VAL A 467 5.64 -24.13 -1.17
N ALA A 468 4.33 -24.27 -1.09
CA ALA A 468 3.63 -25.46 -1.53
C ALA A 468 3.87 -25.72 -3.02
N ASP A 469 4.27 -26.95 -3.33
CA ASP A 469 4.40 -27.49 -4.67
C ASP A 469 3.14 -28.27 -5.02
N ILE A 470 2.52 -27.93 -6.14
CA ILE A 470 1.20 -28.44 -6.52
C ILE A 470 1.25 -28.96 -7.94
N ASP A 471 0.69 -30.16 -8.16
CA ASP A 471 0.54 -30.71 -9.51
C ASP A 471 -0.59 -30.02 -10.31
N ASP A 472 -0.71 -30.34 -11.60
CA ASP A 472 -1.76 -29.75 -12.44
C ASP A 472 -3.18 -30.15 -12.03
N ASN A 473 -3.34 -31.22 -11.24
CA ASN A 473 -4.61 -31.65 -10.68
C ASN A 473 -4.97 -30.91 -9.38
N GLY A 474 -4.05 -30.10 -8.84
CA GLY A 474 -4.25 -29.38 -7.58
C GLY A 474 -3.84 -30.17 -6.33
N ASN A 475 -3.12 -31.28 -6.46
CA ASN A 475 -2.64 -32.05 -5.31
C ASN A 475 -1.33 -31.47 -4.77
N LEU A 476 -1.21 -31.37 -3.45
CA LEU A 476 0.01 -30.97 -2.78
C LEU A 476 1.06 -32.09 -2.86
N LEU A 477 2.20 -31.81 -3.50
CA LEU A 477 3.34 -32.73 -3.61
C LEU A 477 4.33 -32.57 -2.45
N GLY A 478 4.38 -31.38 -1.85
CA GLY A 478 5.30 -31.05 -0.77
C GLY A 478 5.49 -29.55 -0.63
N TYR A 479 6.53 -29.14 0.09
CA TYR A 479 6.95 -27.75 0.18
C TYR A 479 8.41 -27.64 -0.28
N ASN A 480 8.69 -26.66 -1.13
CA ASN A 480 10.01 -26.40 -1.69
C ASN A 480 10.54 -25.06 -1.19
N HIS A 481 11.86 -24.97 -0.96
CA HIS A 481 12.47 -23.72 -0.53
C HIS A 481 12.29 -22.62 -1.59
N ASN A 482 11.84 -21.43 -1.16
CA ASN A 482 11.85 -20.21 -1.98
C ASN A 482 13.08 -19.36 -1.61
N PRO A 483 14.16 -19.38 -2.41
CA PRO A 483 15.39 -18.66 -2.10
C PRO A 483 15.22 -17.13 -2.14
N ARG A 484 14.17 -16.64 -2.79
CA ARG A 484 13.81 -15.22 -2.86
C ARG A 484 12.49 -14.94 -2.11
N GLY A 485 12.17 -15.74 -1.11
CA GLY A 485 11.02 -15.52 -0.23
C GLY A 485 11.23 -14.29 0.68
N GLY A 486 10.17 -13.51 0.92
CA GLY A 486 10.29 -12.20 1.56
C GLY A 486 10.37 -11.08 0.54
N PHE A 487 10.10 -9.85 0.96
CA PHE A 487 10.06 -8.70 0.05
C PHE A 487 11.40 -8.45 -0.63
N GLU A 488 11.35 -7.72 -1.73
CA GLU A 488 12.54 -7.23 -2.44
C GLU A 488 12.46 -5.71 -2.59
N LEU A 489 13.62 -5.08 -2.59
CA LEU A 489 13.77 -3.65 -2.83
C LEU A 489 14.62 -3.44 -4.07
N TRP A 490 14.08 -2.66 -5.01
CA TRP A 490 14.67 -2.38 -6.30
C TRP A 490 14.88 -0.89 -6.45
N MET A 491 16.04 -0.47 -6.92
CA MET A 491 16.34 0.95 -7.16
C MET A 491 16.76 1.17 -8.60
N ALA A 492 16.18 2.21 -9.20
CA ALA A 492 16.71 2.80 -10.42
C ALA A 492 17.38 4.12 -10.08
N ASP A 493 18.66 4.24 -10.42
CA ASP A 493 19.47 5.43 -10.15
C ASP A 493 18.94 6.65 -10.90
N ASN A 494 19.19 7.82 -10.33
CA ASN A 494 19.02 9.07 -11.06
C ASN A 494 19.89 9.04 -12.34
N PRO A 495 19.36 9.51 -13.49
CA PRO A 495 20.16 9.60 -14.69
C PRO A 495 21.38 10.49 -14.42
N SER A 496 22.59 9.97 -14.64
CA SER A 496 23.81 10.77 -14.53
C SER A 496 23.73 11.94 -15.51
N PRO A 497 24.11 13.17 -15.13
CA PRO A 497 24.18 14.32 -16.05
C PRO A 497 25.04 14.04 -17.29
N ASP A 498 26.00 13.11 -17.20
CA ASP A 498 27.00 12.80 -18.23
C ASP A 498 26.64 11.64 -19.17
N ARG A 499 25.43 11.07 -19.12
CA ARG A 499 25.03 10.10 -20.15
C ARG A 499 24.57 10.86 -21.40
N SER A 500 25.54 11.39 -22.16
CA SER A 500 25.34 11.73 -23.56
C SER A 500 24.73 10.52 -24.28
N PRO A 501 23.70 10.68 -25.13
CA PRO A 501 23.17 9.57 -25.90
C PRO A 501 24.33 8.96 -26.70
N LEU A 502 24.61 7.69 -26.45
CA LEU A 502 25.51 6.91 -27.29
C LEU A 502 25.00 7.04 -28.73
N THR A 503 25.84 7.64 -29.57
CA THR A 503 25.67 7.80 -31.02
C THR A 503 25.50 6.47 -31.74
#